data_AF-A0A936RJA2-F1
#
_entry.id   AF-A0A936RJA2-F1
#
_cell.length_a   1.000
_cell.length_b   1.000
_cell.length_c   1.000
_cell.angle_alpha   90.00
_cell.angle_beta   90.00
_cell.angle_gamma   90.00
#
_symmetry.space_group_name_H-M   'P 1'
#
loop_
_entity.id
_entity.type
_entity.pdbx_description
1 polymer ?
#
loop_
_entity_poly.entity_id
_entity_poly.type
_entity_poly.pdbx_seq_one_letter_code
_entity_poly.pdbx_strand_id
1 'polypeptide(L)'
;MSSNLTSPEITYAPEHASGTSRIWKTFWVLSALTVIELGLGYFLYWKHGQLPYALTLSTKLLIAALTLAKAYYIVSIFMHLGDEIRNMIMTIVVPLMLFIWFIAAFLWDGNAWKNLRNTDGGSRPDKTKTEQHQQHPAVDKDAKK
;
A
#
# COMPACT_ATOMS: atom_id res chain seq x y z
N MET A 1 32.38 41.18 -55.44
CA MET A 1 32.39 39.72 -55.26
C MET A 1 32.52 39.45 -53.77
N SER A 2 31.40 39.21 -53.07
CA SER A 2 31.44 38.76 -51.66
C SER A 2 31.42 37.24 -51.64
N SER A 3 32.52 36.65 -51.19
CA SER A 3 32.63 35.23 -50.90
C SER A 3 31.80 34.89 -49.66
N ASN A 4 30.63 34.30 -49.85
CA ASN A 4 29.88 33.63 -48.78
C ASN A 4 30.68 32.39 -48.37
N LEU A 5 31.39 32.46 -47.25
CA LEU A 5 32.04 31.33 -46.63
C LEU A 5 30.96 30.46 -45.97
N THR A 6 30.49 29.45 -46.71
CA THR A 6 29.67 28.37 -46.16
C THR A 6 30.56 27.56 -45.21
N SER A 7 30.42 27.83 -43.91
CA SER A 7 31.06 27.03 -42.87
C SER A 7 30.41 25.63 -42.87
N PRO A 8 31.18 24.53 -42.97
CA PRO A 8 30.62 23.20 -42.78
C PRO A 8 30.24 23.06 -41.31
N GLU A 9 28.96 23.28 -40.99
CA GLU A 9 28.42 22.96 -39.67
C GLU A 9 28.53 21.44 -39.50
N ILE A 10 29.54 20.99 -38.75
CA ILE A 10 29.68 19.58 -38.38
C ILE A 10 28.51 19.27 -37.44
N THR A 11 27.43 18.75 -38.01
CA THR A 11 26.31 18.18 -37.26
C THR A 11 26.81 16.89 -36.61
N TYR A 12 27.29 16.99 -35.38
CA TYR A 12 27.46 15.83 -34.51
C TYR A 12 26.07 15.28 -34.22
N ALA A 13 25.76 14.08 -34.72
CA ALA A 13 24.57 13.37 -34.28
C ALA A 13 24.66 13.22 -32.75
N PRO A 14 23.63 13.63 -31.97
CA PRO A 14 23.68 13.48 -30.54
C PRO A 14 23.86 12.00 -30.23
N GLU A 15 24.98 11.67 -29.57
CA GLU A 15 25.28 10.33 -29.11
C GLU A 15 24.08 9.86 -28.26
N HIS A 16 23.34 8.86 -28.76
CA HIS A 16 22.12 8.39 -28.12
C HIS A 16 22.49 7.76 -26.77
N ALA A 17 22.33 8.54 -25.71
CA ALA A 17 22.60 8.15 -24.34
C ALA A 17 21.96 6.79 -24.03
N SER A 18 22.82 5.82 -23.69
CA SER A 18 22.55 4.40 -23.49
C SER A 18 21.71 4.06 -22.24
N GLY A 19 20.88 5.00 -21.76
CA GLY A 19 20.12 4.89 -20.51
C GLY A 19 18.91 3.93 -20.56
N THR A 20 18.39 3.64 -21.76
CA THR A 20 17.16 2.82 -21.93
C THR A 20 17.32 1.39 -21.42
N SER A 21 18.53 0.84 -21.45
CA SER A 21 18.80 -0.53 -21.01
C SER A 21 18.58 -0.74 -19.50
N ARG A 22 18.86 0.29 -18.68
CA ARG A 22 18.63 0.24 -17.23
C ARG A 22 17.12 0.26 -16.93
N ILE A 23 16.38 1.13 -17.61
CA ILE A 23 14.92 1.26 -17.47
C ILE A 23 14.22 -0.06 -17.80
N TRP A 24 14.60 -0.71 -18.90
CA TRP A 24 14.02 -2.01 -19.29
C TRP A 24 14.31 -3.13 -18.28
N LYS A 25 15.53 -3.18 -17.72
CA LYS A 25 15.86 -4.14 -16.65
C LYS A 25 15.00 -3.90 -15.41
N THR A 26 14.87 -2.66 -14.98
CA THR A 26 14.06 -2.27 -13.81
C THR A 26 12.59 -2.58 -14.04
N PHE A 27 12.06 -2.29 -15.23
CA PHE A 27 10.69 -2.62 -15.61
C PHE A 27 10.41 -4.11 -15.47
N TRP A 28 11.27 -4.98 -16.02
CA TRP A 28 11.09 -6.43 -15.91
C TRP A 28 11.16 -6.95 -14.48
N VAL A 29 12.11 -6.47 -13.67
CA VAL A 29 12.22 -6.84 -12.25
C VAL A 29 10.95 -6.44 -11.50
N LEU A 30 10.49 -5.20 -11.70
CA LEU A 30 9.33 -4.67 -11.03
C LEU A 30 8.02 -5.35 -11.49
N SER A 31 7.93 -5.68 -12.78
CA SER A 31 6.84 -6.45 -13.37
C SER A 31 6.78 -7.87 -12.78
N ALA A 32 7.91 -8.56 -12.67
CA ALA A 32 7.95 -9.88 -12.06
C ALA A 32 7.51 -9.82 -10.58
N LEU A 33 8.02 -8.85 -9.82
CA LEU A 33 7.68 -8.65 -8.41
C LEU A 33 6.17 -8.38 -8.23
N THR A 34 5.60 -7.53 -9.08
CA THR A 34 4.14 -7.24 -9.05
C THR A 34 3.28 -8.42 -9.46
N VAL A 35 3.67 -9.21 -10.46
CA VAL A 35 2.94 -10.43 -10.84
C VAL A 35 2.95 -11.45 -9.69
N ILE A 36 4.09 -11.63 -9.01
CA ILE A 36 4.21 -12.51 -7.84
C ILE A 36 3.31 -12.01 -6.71
N GLU A 37 3.34 -10.72 -6.39
CA GLU A 37 2.51 -10.09 -5.35
C GLU A 37 1.02 -10.31 -5.63
N LEU A 38 0.56 -10.06 -6.87
CA LEU A 38 -0.82 -10.29 -7.28
C LEU A 38 -1.20 -11.78 -7.24
N GLY A 39 -0.29 -12.67 -7.65
CA GLY A 39 -0.49 -14.11 -7.59
C GLY A 39 -0.68 -14.60 -6.15
N LEU A 40 0.14 -14.12 -5.19
CA LEU A 40 -0.04 -14.42 -3.77
C LEU A 40 -1.35 -13.85 -3.22
N GLY A 41 -1.71 -12.63 -3.62
CA GLY A 41 -2.97 -12.00 -3.23
C GLY A 41 -4.18 -12.80 -3.73
N TYR A 42 -4.15 -13.23 -4.99
CA TYR A 42 -5.20 -14.05 -5.59
C TYR A 42 -5.27 -15.45 -4.97
N PHE A 43 -4.12 -16.08 -4.70
CA PHE A 43 -4.05 -17.36 -3.99
C PHE A 43 -4.70 -17.27 -2.61
N LEU A 44 -4.39 -16.21 -1.85
CA LEU A 44 -4.99 -15.99 -0.54
C LEU A 44 -6.51 -15.77 -0.62
N TYR A 45 -6.97 -15.08 -1.66
CA TYR A 45 -8.40 -14.90 -1.93
C TYR A 45 -9.11 -16.21 -2.29
N TRP A 46 -8.51 -17.04 -3.17
CA TRP A 46 -9.09 -18.33 -3.55
C TRP A 46 -9.18 -19.30 -2.36
N LYS A 47 -8.17 -19.30 -1.48
CA LYS A 47 -8.09 -20.19 -0.31
C LYS A 47 -8.72 -19.58 0.95
N HIS A 48 -9.52 -18.52 0.81
CA HIS A 48 -10.11 -17.82 1.94
C HIS A 48 -10.98 -18.78 2.77
N GLY A 49 -10.71 -18.84 4.08
CA GLY A 49 -11.44 -19.70 5.04
C GLY A 49 -10.89 -21.12 5.21
N GLN A 50 -9.97 -21.59 4.37
CA GLN A 50 -9.38 -22.94 4.47
C GLN A 50 -7.96 -22.95 5.05
N LEU A 51 -7.32 -21.79 5.15
CA LEU A 51 -5.94 -21.66 5.65
C LEU A 51 -5.91 -21.33 7.15
N PRO A 52 -4.93 -21.88 7.90
CA PRO A 52 -4.74 -21.51 9.29
C PRO A 52 -4.43 -20.02 9.42
N TYR A 53 -4.86 -19.41 10.53
CA TYR A 53 -4.71 -17.98 10.80
C TYR A 53 -3.27 -17.51 10.64
N ALA A 54 -2.30 -18.30 11.12
CA ALA A 54 -0.87 -17.99 10.99
C ALA A 54 -0.40 -17.87 9.54
N LEU A 55 -0.84 -18.76 8.64
CA LEU A 55 -0.48 -18.70 7.21
C LEU A 55 -1.13 -17.51 6.51
N THR A 56 -2.37 -17.19 6.87
CA THR A 56 -3.06 -16.01 6.33
C THR A 56 -2.33 -14.73 6.72
N LEU A 57 -1.90 -14.63 7.98
CA LEU A 57 -1.19 -13.47 8.49
C LEU A 57 0.19 -13.33 7.84
N SER A 58 0.95 -14.43 7.73
CA SER A 58 2.28 -14.41 7.11
C SER A 58 2.22 -14.06 5.62
N THR A 59 1.23 -14.58 4.89
CA THR A 59 1.02 -14.26 3.47
C THR A 59 0.67 -12.78 3.28
N LYS A 60 -0.20 -12.21 4.13
CA LYS A 60 -0.51 -10.77 4.11
C LYS A 60 0.72 -9.92 4.39
N LEU A 61 1.52 -10.31 5.40
CA LEU A 61 2.76 -9.62 5.73
C LEU A 61 3.76 -9.67 4.56
N LEU A 62 3.87 -10.82 3.90
CA LEU A 62 4.74 -11.00 2.74
C LEU A 62 4.32 -10.11 1.57
N ILE A 63 3.02 -10.05 1.26
CA ILE A 63 2.47 -9.16 0.22
C ILE A 63 2.79 -7.69 0.56
N ALA A 64 2.60 -7.28 1.81
CA ALA A 64 2.94 -5.94 2.26
C ALA A 64 4.44 -5.64 2.15
N ALA A 65 5.30 -6.59 2.52
CA ALA A 65 6.76 -6.45 2.38
C ALA A 65 7.19 -6.34 0.92
N LEU A 66 6.63 -7.14 0.01
CA LEU A 66 6.86 -7.05 -1.43
C LEU A 66 6.41 -5.69 -1.99
N THR A 67 5.28 -5.17 -1.53
CA THR A 67 4.78 -3.84 -1.90
C THR A 67 5.73 -2.72 -1.45
N LEU A 68 6.30 -2.84 -0.26
CA LEU A 68 7.30 -1.88 0.22
C LEU A 68 8.61 -2.00 -0.56
N ALA A 69 9.07 -3.23 -0.81
CA ALA A 69 10.28 -3.50 -1.56
C ALA A 69 10.21 -2.93 -2.98
N LYS A 70 9.08 -3.13 -3.69
CA LYS A 70 8.90 -2.56 -5.02
C LYS A 70 8.87 -1.02 -4.99
N ALA A 71 8.19 -0.43 -4.00
CA ALA A 71 8.11 1.02 -3.87
C ALA A 71 9.51 1.62 -3.64
N TYR A 72 10.29 1.01 -2.74
CA TYR A 72 11.68 1.39 -2.51
C TYR A 72 12.54 1.24 -3.78
N TYR A 73 12.39 0.13 -4.52
CA TYR A 73 13.14 -0.13 -5.76
C TYR A 73 12.81 0.89 -6.87
N ILE A 74 11.54 1.32 -6.97
CA ILE A 74 11.14 2.39 -7.90
C ILE A 74 11.84 3.69 -7.53
N VAL A 75 11.76 4.08 -6.27
CA VAL A 75 12.32 5.35 -5.78
C VAL A 75 13.84 5.38 -5.87
N SER A 76 14.52 4.27 -5.61
CA SER A 76 16.00 4.25 -5.70
C SER A 76 16.49 4.37 -7.14
N ILE A 77 15.82 3.70 -8.10
CA ILE A 77 16.31 3.60 -9.48
C ILE A 77 15.73 4.64 -10.42
N PHE A 78 14.41 4.86 -10.44
CA PHE A 78 13.82 5.84 -11.36
C PHE A 78 14.05 7.28 -10.92
N MET A 79 14.30 7.44 -9.62
CA MET A 79 14.48 8.75 -9.02
C MET A 79 15.97 9.12 -8.92
N HIS A 80 16.90 8.21 -9.29
CA HIS A 80 18.37 8.43 -9.27
C HIS A 80 18.86 8.99 -7.92
N LEU A 81 18.15 8.63 -6.86
CA LEU A 81 18.36 9.12 -5.50
C LEU A 81 19.59 8.47 -4.82
N GLY A 82 20.06 7.35 -5.35
CA GLY A 82 21.04 6.48 -4.70
C GLY A 82 22.43 7.10 -4.51
N ASP A 83 22.99 7.73 -5.55
CA ASP A 83 24.41 8.08 -5.54
C ASP A 83 24.69 9.59 -5.65
N GLU A 84 23.71 10.41 -6.05
CA GLU A 84 23.99 11.81 -6.45
C GLU A 84 23.14 12.87 -5.69
N ILE A 85 22.01 12.49 -5.07
CA ILE A 85 20.97 13.48 -4.69
C ILE A 85 20.37 13.30 -3.29
N ARG A 86 21.22 13.24 -2.26
CA ARG A 86 20.79 13.19 -0.84
C ARG A 86 19.80 14.31 -0.45
N ASN A 87 19.91 15.48 -1.08
CA ASN A 87 18.96 16.58 -0.89
C ASN A 87 17.57 16.29 -1.50
N MET A 88 17.50 15.56 -2.61
CA MET A 88 16.22 15.20 -3.22
C MET A 88 15.51 14.11 -2.43
N ILE A 89 16.25 13.16 -1.82
CA ILE A 89 15.68 12.22 -0.83
C ILE A 89 14.94 12.99 0.28
N MET A 90 15.57 14.02 0.85
CA MET A 90 14.97 14.79 1.95
C MET A 90 13.66 15.46 1.55
N THR A 91 13.53 15.96 0.31
CA THR A 91 12.27 16.58 -0.16
C THR A 91 11.12 15.58 -0.32
N ILE A 92 11.40 14.28 -0.44
CA ILE A 92 10.38 13.22 -0.55
C ILE A 92 10.11 12.61 0.83
N VAL A 93 11.16 12.35 1.61
CA VAL A 93 11.07 11.71 2.93
C VAL A 93 10.41 12.62 3.96
N VAL A 94 10.71 13.93 3.95
CA VAL A 94 10.13 14.87 4.94
C VAL A 94 8.61 14.96 4.80
N PRO A 95 8.02 15.19 3.61
CA PRO A 95 6.57 15.15 3.44
C PRO A 95 5.95 13.78 3.77
N LEU A 96 6.60 12.67 3.40
CA LEU A 96 6.13 11.32 3.73
C LEU A 96 6.09 11.06 5.24
N MET A 97 7.13 11.46 5.96
CA MET A 97 7.20 11.31 7.42
C MET A 97 6.14 12.18 8.11
N LEU A 98 5.93 13.40 7.62
CA LEU A 98 4.87 14.28 8.14
C LEU A 98 3.49 13.66 7.87
N PHE A 99 3.27 13.07 6.70
CA PHE A 99 2.02 12.39 6.37
C PHE A 99 1.74 11.17 7.28
N ILE A 100 2.73 10.31 7.52
CA ILE A 100 2.60 9.17 8.44
C ILE A 100 2.32 9.65 9.87
N TRP A 101 3.04 10.69 10.32
CA TRP A 101 2.80 11.30 11.63
C TRP A 101 1.38 11.86 11.75
N PHE A 102 0.86 12.50 10.70
CA PHE A 102 -0.49 13.06 10.66
C PHE A 102 -1.57 11.96 10.76
N ILE A 103 -1.41 10.85 10.03
CA ILE A 103 -2.30 9.68 10.15
C ILE A 103 -2.28 9.14 11.58
N ALA A 104 -1.10 9.00 12.20
CA ALA A 104 -0.98 8.52 13.56
C ALA A 104 -1.64 9.47 14.58
N ALA A 105 -1.44 10.78 14.43
CA ALA A 105 -2.06 11.80 15.28
C ALA A 105 -3.60 11.74 15.17
N PHE A 106 -4.15 11.65 13.95
CA PHE A 106 -5.59 11.52 13.75
C PHE A 106 -6.15 10.19 14.24
N LEU A 107 -5.43 9.08 14.12
CA LEU A 107 -5.86 7.81 14.71
C LEU A 107 -5.92 7.91 16.24
N TRP A 108 -4.94 8.59 16.85
CA TRP A 108 -4.92 8.81 18.29
C TRP A 108 -6.09 9.68 18.74
N ASP A 109 -6.28 10.83 18.09
CA ASP A 109 -7.37 11.76 18.42
C ASP A 109 -8.75 11.16 18.13
N GLY A 110 -8.89 10.42 17.02
CA GLY A 110 -10.09 9.64 16.71
C GLY A 110 -10.38 8.55 17.74
N ASN A 111 -9.34 7.90 18.28
CA ASN A 111 -9.51 6.93 19.36
C ASN A 111 -9.91 7.60 20.69
N ALA A 112 -9.34 8.78 20.99
CA ALA A 112 -9.76 9.58 22.14
C ALA A 112 -11.23 10.00 22.03
N TRP A 113 -11.64 10.53 20.86
CA TRP A 113 -13.02 10.87 20.55
C TRP A 113 -13.97 9.67 20.72
N LYS A 114 -13.58 8.49 20.20
CA LYS A 114 -14.36 7.25 20.36
C LYS A 114 -14.54 6.90 21.84
N ASN A 115 -13.49 7.02 22.64
CA ASN A 115 -13.53 6.71 24.06
C ASN A 115 -14.44 7.67 24.84
N LEU A 116 -14.34 8.98 24.55
CA LEU A 116 -15.19 10.01 25.16
C LEU A 116 -16.67 9.78 24.84
N ARG A 117 -17.01 9.47 23.58
CA ARG A 117 -18.41 9.14 23.20
C ARG A 117 -18.95 7.87 23.86
N ASN A 118 -18.08 6.90 24.12
CA ASN A 118 -18.46 5.69 24.84
C ASN A 118 -18.61 5.92 26.36
N THR A 119 -18.01 6.99 26.89
CA THR A 119 -18.01 7.31 28.33
C THR A 119 -19.11 8.32 28.68
N ASP A 120 -19.35 9.34 27.86
CA ASP A 120 -20.26 10.45 28.17
C ASP A 120 -21.67 10.27 27.58
N GLY A 121 -21.86 9.29 26.68
CA GLY A 121 -23.10 9.04 25.94
C GLY A 121 -23.94 7.86 26.43
N GLY A 122 -23.67 7.36 27.63
CA GLY A 122 -24.40 6.25 28.24
C GLY A 122 -24.05 4.90 27.62
N SER A 123 -23.46 4.03 28.44
CA SER A 123 -23.38 2.58 28.26
C SER A 123 -24.78 1.98 28.11
N ARG A 124 -25.42 2.14 26.95
CA ARG A 124 -26.60 1.37 26.58
C ARG A 124 -26.04 0.10 25.96
N PRO A 125 -26.19 -1.08 26.60
CA PRO A 125 -25.84 -2.33 25.93
C PRO A 125 -26.65 -2.38 24.64
N ASP A 126 -25.94 -2.54 23.52
CA ASP A 126 -26.52 -2.75 22.22
C ASP A 126 -27.42 -4.00 22.29
N LYS A 127 -28.74 -3.77 22.45
CA LYS A 127 -29.74 -4.83 22.57
C LYS A 127 -29.84 -5.69 21.30
N THR A 128 -29.19 -5.30 20.22
CA THR A 128 -29.22 -6.02 18.94
C THR A 128 -28.53 -7.39 19.01
N LYS A 129 -27.59 -7.62 19.95
CA LYS A 129 -26.92 -8.93 20.08
C LYS A 129 -27.62 -9.92 21.01
N THR A 130 -28.51 -9.48 21.90
CA THR A 130 -29.24 -10.38 22.81
C THR A 130 -30.49 -10.98 22.16
N GLU A 131 -31.10 -10.31 21.18
CA GLU A 131 -32.35 -10.79 20.58
C GLU A 131 -32.15 -11.86 19.49
N GLN A 132 -30.98 -11.95 18.84
CA GLN A 132 -30.72 -13.05 17.89
C GLN A 132 -30.41 -14.41 18.54
N HIS A 133 -30.23 -14.47 19.87
CA HIS A 133 -30.18 -15.74 20.60
C HIS A 133 -31.48 -16.10 21.30
N GLN A 134 -32.52 -15.26 21.20
CA GLN A 134 -33.78 -15.42 21.93
C GLN A 134 -35.01 -15.24 21.05
N GLN A 135 -34.91 -15.65 19.79
CA GLN A 135 -36.05 -15.74 18.88
C GLN A 135 -36.19 -17.18 18.39
N HIS A 136 -36.58 -18.05 19.32
CA HIS A 136 -37.49 -19.17 19.09
C HIS A 136 -38.46 -19.19 20.28
N PRO A 137 -39.61 -18.48 20.20
CA PRO A 137 -40.68 -18.69 21.16
C PRO A 137 -41.57 -19.86 20.72
N ALA A 138 -41.71 -20.80 21.64
CA ALA A 138 -42.92 -21.56 22.00
C ALA A 138 -43.68 -22.36 20.92
N VAL A 139 -43.66 -23.69 21.10
CA VAL A 139 -44.91 -24.47 21.05
C VAL A 139 -45.17 -25.00 22.46
N ASP A 140 -46.08 -24.31 23.13
CA ASP A 140 -46.86 -24.70 24.31
C ASP A 140 -47.40 -26.12 24.19
N LYS A 141 -47.23 -26.93 25.24
CA LYS A 141 -48.30 -27.78 25.82
C LYS A 141 -48.03 -28.03 27.31
N ASP A 142 -48.42 -27.08 28.14
CA ASP A 142 -48.84 -27.41 29.51
C ASP A 142 -50.37 -27.57 29.51
N ALA A 143 -50.87 -28.80 29.49
CA ALA A 143 -52.21 -29.09 29.97
C ALA A 143 -52.41 -30.59 30.27
N LYS A 144 -52.38 -30.89 31.57
CA LYS A 144 -53.38 -31.73 32.28
C LYS A 144 -53.10 -33.25 32.39
N LYS A 145 -52.83 -33.62 33.65
CA LYS A 145 -53.07 -34.91 34.35
C LYS A 145 -51.91 -35.89 34.48
#